data_AF-A0A920RS96-F1
#
_entry.id   AF-A0A920RS96-F1
#
_cell.length_a   1.000
_cell.length_b   1.000
_cell.length_c   1.000
_cell.angle_alpha   90.00
_cell.angle_beta   90.00
_cell.angle_gamma   90.00
#
_symmetry.space_group_name_H-M   'P 1'
#
loop_
_entity.id
_entity.type
_entity.pdbx_description
1 polymer ?
#
loop_
_entity_poly.entity_id
_entity_poly.type
_entity_poly.pdbx_seq_one_letter_code
_entity_poly.pdbx_strand_id
1 'polypeptide(L)'
;MYSEKITECNIDYDVIFGPSYKGIPLAAAVATVLNQKASKKIPICFDRKEKKDHGEGGLWLGQLPIRKYLSLMMFLLLELL
;
A
#
# COMPACT_ATOMS: atom_id res chain seq x y z
N MET A 1 12.50 6.98 -8.66
CA MET A 1 11.04 6.81 -8.45
C MET A 1 10.78 6.13 -7.11
N TYR A 2 9.58 6.25 -6.52
CA TYR A 2 9.28 5.62 -5.21
C TYR A 2 9.43 4.09 -5.20
N SER A 3 9.14 3.43 -6.31
CA SER A 3 9.35 1.98 -6.46
C SER A 3 10.82 1.57 -6.36
N GLU A 4 11.74 2.39 -6.87
CA GLU A 4 13.19 2.15 -6.78
C GLU A 4 13.67 2.25 -5.34
N LYS A 5 13.30 3.34 -4.64
CA LYS A 5 13.63 3.53 -3.21
C LYS A 5 13.14 2.38 -2.35
N ILE A 6 11.90 1.93 -2.55
CA ILE A 6 11.34 0.77 -1.81
C ILE A 6 12.17 -0.50 -2.05
N THR A 7 12.68 -0.68 -3.28
CA THR A 7 13.50 -1.84 -3.65
C THR A 7 14.90 -1.74 -3.03
N GLU A 8 15.51 -0.55 -3.06
CA GLU A 8 16.82 -0.24 -2.48
C GLU A 8 16.82 -0.40 -0.95
N CYS A 9 15.76 0.05 -0.26
CA CYS A 9 15.64 -0.10 1.19
C CYS A 9 15.42 -1.55 1.64
N ASN A 10 15.12 -2.47 0.71
CA ASN A 10 14.89 -3.89 0.97
C ASN A 10 13.93 -4.15 2.15
N ILE A 11 12.81 -3.40 2.17
CA ILE A 11 11.83 -3.46 3.26
C ILE A 11 11.00 -4.74 3.12
N ASP A 12 10.83 -5.45 4.23
CA ASP A 12 9.96 -6.62 4.32
C ASP A 12 8.50 -6.20 4.58
N TYR A 13 7.58 -6.52 3.67
CA TYR A 13 6.15 -6.22 3.77
C TYR A 13 5.30 -7.26 3.04
N ASP A 14 4.08 -7.52 3.55
CA ASP A 14 3.12 -8.42 2.92
C ASP A 14 2.23 -7.68 1.91
N VAL A 15 1.94 -6.40 2.19
CA VAL A 15 1.00 -5.56 1.45
C VAL A 15 1.46 -4.11 1.45
N ILE A 16 1.12 -3.36 0.39
CA ILE A 16 1.25 -1.92 0.37
C ILE A 16 -0.06 -1.28 0.87
N PHE A 17 0.02 -0.49 1.93
CA PHE A 17 -1.11 0.24 2.48
C PHE A 17 -1.15 1.68 1.96
N GLY A 18 -2.25 2.03 1.28
CA GLY A 18 -2.56 3.36 0.79
C GLY A 18 -3.61 4.05 1.64
N PRO A 19 -3.26 4.91 2.61
CA PRO A 19 -4.25 5.55 3.45
C PRO A 19 -5.20 6.47 2.65
N SER A 20 -6.48 6.43 2.97
CA SER A 20 -7.50 7.29 2.38
C SER A 20 -7.17 8.77 2.56
N TYR A 21 -7.23 9.64 1.56
CA TYR A 21 -7.65 9.42 0.16
C TYR A 21 -6.48 9.41 -0.82
N LYS A 22 -5.52 10.33 -0.61
CA LYS A 22 -4.37 10.56 -1.49
C LYS A 22 -3.39 9.38 -1.51
N GLY A 23 -3.36 8.58 -0.45
CA GLY A 23 -2.54 7.38 -0.39
C GLY A 23 -3.04 6.26 -1.30
N ILE A 24 -4.33 6.23 -1.66
CA ILE A 24 -4.92 5.21 -2.54
C ILE A 24 -4.32 5.25 -3.95
N PRO A 25 -4.40 6.37 -4.72
CA PRO A 25 -3.82 6.42 -6.05
C PRO A 25 -2.30 6.26 -6.02
N LEU A 26 -1.63 6.76 -4.96
CA LEU A 26 -0.21 6.58 -4.76
C LEU A 26 0.17 5.10 -4.60
N ALA A 27 -0.52 4.37 -3.71
CA ALA A 27 -0.31 2.94 -3.50
C ALA A 27 -0.61 2.14 -4.76
N ALA A 28 -1.70 2.45 -5.46
CA ALA A 28 -2.04 1.78 -6.71
C ALA A 28 -0.95 1.99 -7.79
N ALA A 29 -0.47 3.22 -7.98
CA ALA A 29 0.57 3.53 -8.97
C ALA A 29 1.90 2.85 -8.64
N VAL A 30 2.36 2.96 -7.39
CA VAL A 30 3.62 2.36 -6.93
C VAL A 30 3.55 0.83 -7.01
N ALA A 31 2.47 0.22 -6.52
CA ALA A 31 2.27 -1.22 -6.61
C ALA A 31 2.21 -1.70 -8.06
N THR A 32 1.63 -0.92 -8.99
CA THR A 32 1.61 -1.26 -10.42
C THR A 32 3.02 -1.38 -10.98
N VAL A 33 3.88 -0.40 -10.71
CA VAL A 33 5.28 -0.41 -11.19
C VAL A 33 6.10 -1.52 -10.53
N LEU A 34 5.93 -1.73 -9.22
CA LEU A 34 6.62 -2.81 -8.51
C LEU A 34 6.17 -4.19 -9.01
N ASN A 35 4.87 -4.39 -9.28
CA ASN A 35 4.34 -5.63 -9.82
C ASN A 35 4.90 -5.98 -11.20
N GLN A 36 5.17 -4.99 -12.05
CA GLN A 36 5.79 -5.23 -13.36
C GLN A 36 7.21 -5.81 -13.25
N LYS A 37 7.91 -5.54 -12.14
CA LYS A 37 9.28 -5.99 -11.88
C LYS A 37 9.35 -7.21 -10.95
N ALA A 38 8.26 -7.53 -10.26
CA ALA A 38 8.22 -8.57 -9.24
C ALA A 38 7.86 -9.95 -9.83
N SER A 39 8.46 -11.01 -9.28
CA SER A 39 8.10 -12.40 -9.62
C SER A 39 6.77 -12.83 -8.98
N LYS A 40 6.20 -12.04 -8.08
CA LYS A 40 4.93 -12.30 -7.38
C LYS A 40 4.09 -11.03 -7.30
N LYS A 41 2.77 -11.22 -7.25
CA LYS A 41 1.84 -10.11 -7.07
C LYS A 41 2.01 -9.47 -5.70
N ILE A 42 2.20 -8.17 -5.69
CA ILE A 42 2.22 -7.31 -4.51
C ILE A 42 0.79 -6.83 -4.27
N PRO A 43 0.13 -7.31 -3.21
CA PRO A 43 -1.21 -6.88 -2.89
C PRO A 43 -1.22 -5.45 -2.35
N ILE A 44 -2.39 -4.81 -2.43
CA ILE A 44 -2.64 -3.49 -1.85
C ILE A 44 -3.85 -3.53 -0.92
N CYS A 45 -3.86 -2.64 0.06
CA CYS A 45 -5.04 -2.36 0.87
C CYS A 45 -5.17 -0.87 1.18
N PHE A 46 -6.38 -0.45 1.55
CA PHE A 46 -6.68 0.92 1.95
C PHE A 46 -7.87 0.97 2.91
N ASP A 47 -7.89 1.99 3.76
CA ASP A 47 -9.00 2.30 4.67
C ASP A 47 -10.04 3.16 3.94
N ARG A 48 -11.23 3.25 4.54
CA ARG A 48 -12.29 4.20 4.22
C ARG A 48 -12.43 5.16 5.39
N LYS A 49 -12.96 6.36 5.17
CA LYS A 49 -13.30 7.27 6.29
C LYS A 49 -14.54 6.84 7.05
N GLU A 50 -15.43 6.13 6.38
CA GLU A 50 -16.66 5.62 6.94
C GLU A 50 -16.82 4.14 6.62
N LYS A 51 -17.37 3.40 7.58
CA LYS A 51 -17.63 1.97 7.45
C LYS A 51 -18.75 1.74 6.43
N LYS A 52 -18.55 0.80 5.51
CA LYS A 52 -19.61 0.32 4.63
C LYS A 52 -20.53 -0.63 5.40
N ASP A 53 -21.84 -0.46 5.23
CA ASP A 53 -22.89 -1.25 5.86
C ASP A 53 -23.51 -2.34 4.96
N HIS A 54 -23.07 -2.41 3.69
CA HIS A 54 -23.59 -3.35 2.69
C HIS A 54 -22.46 -3.99 1.85
N GLY A 55 -22.76 -5.12 1.20
CA GLY A 55 -21.77 -5.91 0.43
C GLY A 55 -20.72 -6.54 1.35
N GLU A 56 -19.44 -6.48 0.99
CA GLU A 56 -18.34 -6.93 1.86
C GLU A 56 -18.27 -6.14 3.20
N GLY A 57 -18.91 -4.98 3.28
CA GLY A 57 -18.96 -4.16 4.49
C GLY A 57 -17.58 -3.67 4.96
N GLY A 58 -17.53 -3.12 6.17
CA GLY A 58 -16.26 -2.82 6.85
C GLY A 58 -15.58 -1.52 6.42
N LEU A 59 -14.39 -1.29 7.00
CA LEU A 59 -13.59 -0.09 6.78
C LEU A 59 -12.49 -0.28 5.74
N TRP A 60 -12.21 -1.52 5.36
CA TRP A 60 -11.03 -1.86 4.59
C TRP A 60 -11.41 -2.36 3.20
N LEU A 61 -10.52 -2.11 2.24
CA LEU A 61 -10.60 -2.65 0.90
C LEU A 61 -9.26 -3.25 0.49
N GLY A 62 -9.30 -4.30 -0.32
CA GLY A 62 -8.13 -5.05 -0.76
C GLY A 62 -7.72 -6.13 0.24
N GLN A 63 -6.51 -6.65 0.08
CA GLN A 63 -6.01 -7.75 0.90
C GLN A 63 -5.42 -7.21 2.20
N LEU A 64 -6.01 -7.56 3.33
CA LEU A 64 -5.49 -7.15 4.63
C LEU A 64 -4.11 -7.80 4.90
N PRO A 65 -3.16 -7.07 5.52
CA PRO A 65 -1.88 -7.65 5.91
C PRO A 65 -2.09 -8.79 6.89
N ILE A 66 -1.32 -9.87 6.72
CA ILE A 66 -1.26 -10.95 7.71
C ILE A 66 -0.36 -10.53 8.88
N ARG A 67 0.75 -9.85 8.58
CA ARG A 67 1.75 -9.47 9.59
C ARG A 67 2.27 -8.05 9.42
N LYS A 68 2.62 -7.63 8.21
CA LYS A 68 3.31 -6.35 7.95
C LYS A 68 2.69 -5.62 6.76
N TYR A 69 2.53 -4.32 6.90
CA TYR A 69 2.17 -3.44 5.78
C TYR A 69 3.21 -2.33 5.61
N LEU A 70 3.48 -1.98 4.36
CA LEU A 70 4.26 -0.80 4.02
C LEU A 70 3.31 0.38 3.80
N SER A 71 3.29 1.34 4.72
CA SER A 71 2.58 2.60 4.51
C SER A 71 3.44 3.55 3.69
N LEU A 72 3.03 3.82 2.44
CA LEU A 72 3.81 4.69 1.55
C LEU A 72 3.89 6.13 2.07
N MET A 73 2.83 6.63 2.70
CA MET A 73 2.82 7.99 3.23
C MET A 73 3.84 8.15 4.36
N MET A 74 3.96 7.15 5.23
CA MET A 74 4.95 7.14 6.31
C MET A 74 6.37 6.95 5.77
N PHE A 75 6.54 6.03 4.82
CA PHE A 75 7.84 5.79 4.17
C PHE A 75 8.38 7.07 3.53
N LEU A 76 7.52 7.82 2.84
CA LEU A 76 7.88 9.10 2.23
C LEU A 76 8.22 10.19 3.24
N LEU A 77 7.49 10.24 4.37
CA LEU A 77 7.75 11.23 5.42
C LEU A 77 9.13 11.02 6.06
N LEU A 78 9.52 9.76 6.29
CA LEU A 78 10.82 9.41 6.87
C LEU A 78 11.99 9.67 5.92
N GLU A 79 11.77 9.64 4.61
CA GLU A 79 12.80 9.98 3.61
C GLU A 79 12.95 11.48 3.33
N LEU A 80 12.07 12.31 3.90
CA LEU A 80 12.12 13.78 3.79
C LEU A 80 12.65 14.44 5.08
N LEU A 81 13.03 13.65 6.09
CA LEU A 81 13.63 14.07 7.35
C LEU A 81 15.09 13.61 7.41
#